data_AF-A0A1H9A8Q4-F1
#
_entry.id   AF-A0A1H9A8Q4-F1
#
_cell.length_a   1.000
_cell.length_b   1.000
_cell.length_c   1.000
_cell.angle_alpha   90.00
_cell.angle_beta   90.00
_cell.angle_gamma   90.00
#
_symmetry.space_group_name_H-M   'P 1'
#
loop_
_entity.id
_entity.type
_entity.pdbx_description
1 polymer ?
#
loop_
_entity_poly.entity_id
_entity_poly.type
_entity_poly.pdbx_seq_one_letter_code
_entity_poly.pdbx_strand_id
1 'polypeptide(L)'
;MAKPVSSHAIAEKVVTDLDAIIRNKPKELHEPLTDAIRPLLRVRERMIYAFREGPTPGTRAQLDDLNALVSLAYGAEYPQVGVDWEKIQDTRDELRKFLEKYPVLAEAEEKRSLPEF
;
A
#
# COMPACT_ATOMS: atom_id res chain seq x y z
N MET A 1 6.24 -4.24 -25.03
CA MET A 1 5.59 -3.41 -23.97
C MET A 1 5.21 -4.33 -22.84
N ALA A 2 5.76 -4.13 -21.64
CA ALA A 2 5.35 -4.88 -20.46
C ALA A 2 3.91 -4.49 -20.10
N LYS A 3 3.08 -5.45 -19.66
CA LYS A 3 1.76 -5.11 -19.13
C LYS A 3 1.93 -4.30 -17.83
N PRO A 4 1.03 -3.35 -17.56
CA PRO A 4 0.99 -2.63 -16.30
C PRO A 4 0.85 -3.60 -15.13
N VAL A 5 1.60 -3.37 -14.05
CA VAL A 5 1.37 -4.09 -12.79
C VAL A 5 0.10 -3.52 -12.16
N SER A 6 -0.87 -4.38 -11.86
CA SER A 6 -2.14 -3.97 -11.22
C SER A 6 -1.90 -3.44 -9.81
N SER A 7 -2.81 -2.62 -9.33
CA SER A 7 -2.77 -2.06 -7.97
C SER A 7 -2.79 -3.16 -6.90
N HIS A 8 -3.50 -4.26 -7.17
CA HIS A 8 -3.50 -5.45 -6.31
C HIS A 8 -2.11 -6.09 -6.23
N ALA A 9 -1.46 -6.35 -7.38
CA ALA A 9 -0.12 -6.93 -7.42
C ALA A 9 0.94 -6.04 -6.77
N ILE A 10 0.79 -4.70 -6.86
CA ILE A 10 1.64 -3.76 -6.12
C ILE A 10 1.47 -3.97 -4.61
N ALA A 11 0.24 -4.01 -4.11
CA ALA A 11 -0.04 -4.19 -2.69
C ALA A 11 0.41 -5.57 -2.16
N GLU A 12 0.26 -6.64 -2.94
CA GLU A 12 0.81 -7.97 -2.59
C GLU A 12 2.34 -7.96 -2.48
N LYS A 13 3.02 -7.21 -3.36
CA LYS A 13 4.47 -7.02 -3.25
C LYS A 13 4.83 -6.31 -1.94
N VAL A 14 4.08 -5.31 -1.54
CA VAL A 14 4.30 -4.61 -0.25
C VAL A 14 4.22 -5.59 0.92
N VAL A 15 3.20 -6.47 0.95
CA VAL A 15 3.12 -7.54 1.96
C VAL A 15 4.38 -8.40 1.96
N THR A 16 4.85 -8.81 0.78
CA THR A 16 6.04 -9.64 0.62
C THR A 16 7.31 -8.94 1.12
N ASP A 17 7.46 -7.65 0.83
CA ASP A 17 8.60 -6.84 1.28
C ASP A 17 8.57 -6.66 2.81
N LEU A 18 7.39 -6.39 3.40
CA LEU A 18 7.21 -6.31 4.85
C LEU A 18 7.51 -7.65 5.54
N ASP A 19 7.08 -8.79 4.96
CA ASP A 19 7.43 -10.10 5.46
C ASP A 19 8.95 -10.33 5.47
N ALA A 20 9.66 -9.88 4.44
CA ALA A 20 11.11 -9.97 4.37
C ALA A 20 11.79 -9.10 5.45
N ILE A 21 11.29 -7.89 5.68
CA ILE A 21 11.77 -7.00 6.75
C ILE A 21 11.56 -7.62 8.13
N ILE A 22 10.36 -8.12 8.42
CA ILE A 22 10.03 -8.76 9.71
C ILE A 22 10.89 -9.98 9.96
N ARG A 23 11.15 -10.80 8.93
CA ARG A 23 11.97 -12.01 9.04
C ARG A 23 13.44 -11.70 9.25
N ASN A 24 13.99 -10.75 8.48
CA ASN A 24 15.42 -10.49 8.46
C ASN A 24 15.88 -9.55 9.58
N LYS A 25 14.96 -8.74 10.12
CA LYS A 25 15.21 -7.73 11.15
C LYS A 25 16.49 -6.93 10.90
N PRO A 26 16.59 -6.20 9.77
CA PRO A 26 17.80 -5.47 9.41
C PRO A 26 18.20 -4.48 10.51
N LYS A 27 19.51 -4.27 10.67
CA LYS A 27 20.05 -3.31 11.64
C LYS A 27 19.67 -1.86 11.29
N GLU A 28 19.62 -1.56 10.00
CA GLU A 28 19.12 -0.28 9.48
C GLU A 28 17.78 -0.52 8.79
N LEU A 29 16.71 -0.01 9.41
CA LEU A 29 15.35 -0.31 8.99
C LEU A 29 14.73 0.79 8.11
N HIS A 30 15.12 2.04 8.32
CA HIS A 30 14.42 3.20 7.76
C HIS A 30 14.27 3.08 6.23
N GLU A 31 15.37 3.00 5.48
CA GLU A 31 15.32 2.92 4.02
C GLU A 31 14.56 1.69 3.50
N PRO A 32 14.82 0.44 3.97
CA PRO A 32 14.02 -0.72 3.59
C PRO A 32 12.53 -0.56 3.85
N LEU A 33 12.14 0.02 5.00
CA LEU A 33 10.75 0.21 5.36
C LEU A 33 10.09 1.29 4.50
N THR A 34 10.75 2.42 4.28
CA THR A 34 10.29 3.48 3.35
C THR A 34 10.04 2.90 1.96
N ASP A 35 10.99 2.13 1.44
CA ASP A 35 10.89 1.54 0.10
C ASP A 35 9.80 0.49 0.00
N ALA A 36 9.56 -0.28 1.07
CA ALA A 36 8.48 -1.25 1.12
C ALA A 36 7.09 -0.58 1.12
N ILE A 37 6.90 0.54 1.82
CA ILE A 37 5.57 1.16 1.96
C ILE A 37 5.24 2.19 0.88
N ARG A 38 6.24 2.84 0.26
CA ARG A 38 6.05 3.86 -0.78
C ARG A 38 5.13 3.40 -1.94
N PRO A 39 5.16 2.14 -2.41
CA PRO A 39 4.24 1.67 -3.45
C PRO A 39 2.74 1.76 -3.07
N LEU A 40 2.38 1.75 -1.77
CA LEU A 40 0.98 1.95 -1.33
C LEU A 40 0.45 3.33 -1.70
N LEU A 41 1.32 4.36 -1.76
CA LEU A 41 0.93 5.70 -2.19
C LEU A 41 0.48 5.70 -3.65
N ARG A 42 1.15 4.91 -4.50
CA ARG A 42 0.77 4.75 -5.91
C ARG A 42 -0.57 4.03 -6.07
N VAL A 43 -0.82 3.00 -5.25
CA VAL A 43 -2.12 2.32 -5.19
C VAL A 43 -3.22 3.31 -4.80
N ARG A 44 -2.97 4.12 -3.75
CA ARG A 44 -3.90 5.15 -3.30
C ARG A 44 -4.18 6.19 -4.37
N GLU A 45 -3.16 6.68 -5.06
CA GLU A 45 -3.31 7.62 -6.16
C GLU A 45 -4.21 7.04 -7.26
N ARG A 46 -3.92 5.82 -7.73
CA ARG A 46 -4.74 5.13 -8.75
C ARG A 46 -6.20 4.98 -8.34
N MET A 47 -6.45 4.64 -7.08
CA MET A 47 -7.81 4.53 -6.53
C MET A 47 -8.51 5.89 -6.43
N ILE A 48 -7.78 6.96 -6.06
CA ILE A 48 -8.32 8.33 -6.04
C ILE A 48 -8.73 8.75 -7.45
N TYR A 49 -7.93 8.44 -8.46
CA TYR A 49 -8.30 8.70 -9.86
C TYR A 49 -9.53 7.90 -10.27
N ALA A 50 -9.59 6.61 -9.97
CA ALA A 50 -10.76 5.78 -10.26
C ALA A 50 -12.04 6.35 -9.63
N PHE A 51 -11.96 6.78 -8.38
CA PHE A 51 -13.06 7.41 -7.66
C PHE A 51 -13.51 8.73 -8.30
N ARG A 52 -12.58 9.51 -8.85
CA ARG A 52 -12.88 10.79 -9.52
C ARG A 52 -13.48 10.62 -10.92
N GLU A 53 -13.08 9.58 -11.65
CA GLU A 53 -13.60 9.30 -13.01
C GLU A 53 -15.03 8.74 -12.98
N GLY A 54 -15.38 8.02 -11.93
CA GLY A 54 -16.71 7.45 -11.76
C GLY A 54 -16.68 6.36 -10.70
N PRO A 55 -17.08 6.66 -9.45
CA PRO A 55 -16.99 5.68 -8.38
C PRO A 55 -17.93 4.51 -8.66
N THR A 56 -17.41 3.29 -8.56
CA THR A 56 -18.23 2.08 -8.56
C THR A 56 -18.65 1.73 -7.13
N PRO A 57 -19.68 0.88 -6.93
CA PRO A 57 -20.03 0.40 -5.61
C PRO A 57 -18.81 -0.22 -4.91
N GLY A 58 -18.47 0.31 -3.74
CA GLY A 58 -17.32 -0.16 -2.95
C GLY A 58 -16.03 0.65 -3.12
N THR A 59 -15.85 1.44 -4.19
CA THR A 59 -14.62 2.25 -4.38
C THR A 59 -14.34 3.17 -3.18
N ARG A 60 -15.39 3.78 -2.61
CA ARG A 60 -15.25 4.65 -1.44
C ARG A 60 -14.73 3.88 -0.21
N ALA A 61 -15.32 2.72 0.07
CA ALA A 61 -14.92 1.89 1.20
C ALA A 61 -13.48 1.40 1.05
N GLN A 62 -13.10 0.97 -0.16
CA GLN A 62 -11.72 0.58 -0.44
C GLN A 62 -10.73 1.75 -0.20
N LEU A 63 -11.09 2.97 -0.62
CA LEU A 63 -10.25 4.15 -0.41
C LEU A 63 -10.12 4.55 1.07
N ASP A 64 -11.21 4.48 1.83
CA ASP A 64 -11.18 4.79 3.26
C ASP A 64 -10.30 3.78 4.01
N ASP A 65 -10.44 2.48 3.71
CA ASP A 65 -9.62 1.43 4.31
C ASP A 65 -8.14 1.57 3.92
N LEU A 66 -7.84 1.86 2.66
CA LEU A 66 -6.45 2.10 2.22
C LEU A 66 -5.85 3.36 2.87
N ASN A 67 -6.63 4.42 3.06
CA ASN A 67 -6.15 5.62 3.77
C ASN A 67 -5.79 5.30 5.22
N ALA A 68 -6.57 4.47 5.90
CA ALA A 68 -6.26 4.01 7.25
C ALA A 68 -4.95 3.21 7.27
N LEU A 69 -4.76 2.30 6.30
CA LEU A 69 -3.52 1.51 6.14
C LEU A 69 -2.28 2.38 5.89
N VAL A 70 -2.37 3.38 5.00
CA VAL A 70 -1.26 4.31 4.74
C VAL A 70 -0.91 5.07 6.02
N SER A 71 -1.91 5.49 6.80
CA SER A 71 -1.67 6.17 8.08
C SER A 71 -0.97 5.27 9.11
N LEU A 72 -1.37 3.99 9.17
CA LEU A 72 -0.72 2.99 10.02
C LEU A 72 0.75 2.76 9.60
N ALA A 73 0.99 2.60 8.30
CA ALA A 73 2.32 2.39 7.73
C ALA A 73 3.29 3.54 8.01
N TYR A 74 2.85 4.80 7.85
CA TYR A 74 3.65 5.96 8.23
C TYR A 74 3.98 5.98 9.72
N GLY A 75 3.04 5.53 10.55
CA GLY A 75 3.28 5.40 11.97
C GLY A 75 4.33 4.35 12.33
N ALA A 76 4.56 3.35 11.48
CA ALA A 76 5.63 2.35 11.63
C ALA A 76 6.98 2.86 11.11
N GLU A 77 6.99 3.72 10.07
CA GLU A 77 8.20 4.31 9.49
C GLU A 77 8.89 5.30 10.43
N TYR A 78 8.11 6.10 11.17
CA TYR A 78 8.60 7.16 12.04
C TYR A 78 8.23 6.94 13.51
N PRO A 79 8.76 5.89 14.16
CA PRO A 79 8.52 5.65 15.57
C PRO A 79 9.15 6.74 16.45
N GLN A 80 8.53 7.05 17.60
CA GLN A 80 9.07 8.03 18.54
C GLN A 80 10.36 7.56 19.24
N VAL A 81 10.58 6.24 19.35
CA VAL A 81 11.77 5.63 19.93
C VAL A 81 12.08 4.31 19.21
N GLY A 82 13.33 4.14 18.77
CA GLY A 82 13.83 2.86 18.27
C GLY A 82 13.07 2.32 17.05
N VAL A 83 12.80 1.01 17.04
CA VAL A 83 12.02 0.33 16.01
C VAL A 83 10.78 -0.27 16.64
N ASP A 84 9.61 0.04 16.09
CA ASP A 84 8.34 -0.53 16.51
C ASP A 84 7.97 -1.73 15.62
N TRP A 85 8.51 -2.91 15.99
CA TRP A 85 8.28 -4.15 15.24
C TRP A 85 6.83 -4.62 15.25
N GLU A 86 6.10 -4.32 16.32
CA GLU A 86 4.68 -4.65 16.46
C GLU A 86 3.88 -3.89 15.41
N LYS A 87 4.14 -2.58 15.27
CA LYS A 87 3.44 -1.75 14.28
C LYS A 87 3.74 -2.12 12.83
N ILE A 88 4.95 -2.62 12.54
CA ILE A 88 5.30 -3.16 11.22
C ILE A 88 4.51 -4.46 10.94
N GLN A 89 4.38 -5.33 11.94
CA GLN A 89 3.57 -6.55 11.84
C GLN A 89 2.09 -6.22 11.65
N ASP A 90 1.55 -5.28 12.42
CA ASP A 90 0.17 -4.80 12.29
C ASP A 90 -0.08 -4.23 10.90
N THR A 91 0.84 -3.40 10.38
CA THR A 91 0.75 -2.87 9.01
C THR A 91 0.65 -3.99 7.98
N ARG A 92 1.51 -5.02 8.11
CA ARG A 92 1.52 -6.19 7.22
C ARG A 92 0.22 -6.99 7.33
N ASP A 93 -0.26 -7.23 8.54
CA ASP A 93 -1.47 -8.04 8.79
C ASP A 93 -2.74 -7.32 8.34
N GLU A 94 -2.87 -6.03 8.61
CA GLU A 94 -3.99 -5.23 8.11
C GLU A 94 -3.98 -5.11 6.59
N LEU A 95 -2.79 -5.01 5.96
CA LEU A 95 -2.70 -5.02 4.50
C LEU A 95 -3.14 -6.38 3.90
N ARG A 96 -2.82 -7.50 4.54
CA ARG A 96 -3.33 -8.82 4.12
C ARG A 96 -4.84 -8.91 4.22
N LYS A 97 -5.43 -8.50 5.35
CA LYS A 97 -6.88 -8.46 5.54
C LYS A 97 -7.56 -7.57 4.50
N PHE A 98 -6.95 -6.44 4.15
CA PHE A 98 -7.43 -5.55 3.09
C PHE A 98 -7.47 -6.26 1.74
N LEU A 99 -6.43 -7.01 1.37
CA LEU A 99 -6.37 -7.75 0.10
C LEU A 99 -7.34 -8.94 0.06
N GLU A 100 -7.56 -9.61 1.20
CA GLU A 100 -8.60 -10.65 1.33
C GLU A 100 -10.01 -10.07 1.18
N LYS A 101 -10.25 -8.90 1.78
CA LYS A 101 -11.52 -8.17 1.68
C LYS A 101 -11.77 -7.64 0.26
N TYR A 102 -10.70 -7.23 -0.43
CA TYR A 102 -10.76 -6.62 -1.76
C TYR A 102 -9.83 -7.34 -2.75
N PRO A 103 -10.26 -8.49 -3.30
CA PRO A 103 -9.47 -9.26 -4.27
C PRO A 103 -9.26 -8.51 -5.59
N VAL A 104 -10.06 -7.47 -5.86
CA VAL A 104 -9.89 -6.55 -6.98
C VAL A 104 -9.98 -5.12 -6.43
N LEU A 105 -8.90 -4.37 -6.60
CA LEU A 105 -8.84 -2.96 -6.21
C LEU A 105 -9.37 -2.08 -7.34
N ALA A 106 -10.11 -1.03 -6.99
CA ALA A 106 -10.51 -0.01 -7.94
C ALA A 106 -9.26 0.67 -8.51
N GLU A 107 -9.13 0.73 -9.82
CA GLU A 107 -8.03 1.43 -10.46
C GLU A 107 -8.52 2.10 -11.73
N ALA A 108 -8.01 3.31 -12.01
CA ALA A 108 -8.32 4.01 -13.24
C ALA A 108 -7.74 3.21 -14.43
N GLU A 109 -8.43 3.20 -15.57
CA GLU A 109 -7.85 2.63 -16.79
C GLU A 109 -6.59 3.43 -17.16
N GLU A 110 -5.46 2.74 -17.27
CA GLU A 110 -4.13 3.34 -17.50
C GLU A 110 -4.04 4.18 -18.80
N LYS A 111 -5.05 4.14 -19.67
CA LYS A 111 -5.12 4.89 -20.95
C LYS A 111 -5.05 6.41 -20.79
N ARG A 112 -5.14 6.95 -19.59
CA ARG A 112 -4.86 8.37 -19.32
C ARG A 112 -3.70 8.44 -18.36
N SER A 113 -2.52 8.65 -18.94
CA SER A 113 -1.25 8.89 -18.24
C SER A 113 -1.48 9.67 -16.95
N LEU A 114 -1.13 9.05 -15.82
CA LEU A 114 -0.91 9.78 -14.59
C LEU A 114 0.08 10.91 -14.93
N PRO A 115 -0.19 12.18 -14.63
CA PRO A 115 0.81 13.22 -14.80
C PRO A 115 2.04 12.82 -13.98
N GLU A 116 3.21 12.77 -14.64
CA GLU A 116 4.48 12.67 -13.93
C GLU A 116 4.61 13.95 -13.08
N PHE A 117 4.68 13.79 -11.76
CA PHE A 117 5.02 14.86 -10.83
C PHE A 117 6.53 14.88 -10.61
#